data_AF-A0A7X8X3C9-F1
#
_entry.id   AF-A0A7X8X3C9-F1
#
_cell.length_a   1.000
_cell.length_b   1.000
_cell.length_c   1.000
_cell.angle_alpha   90.00
_cell.angle_beta   90.00
_cell.angle_gamma   90.00
#
_symmetry.space_group_name_H-M   'P 1'
#
loop_
_entity.id
_entity.type
_entity.pdbx_description
1 polymer ?
#
loop_
_entity_poly.entity_id
_entity_poly.type
_entity_poly.pdbx_seq_one_letter_code
_entity_poly.pdbx_strand_id
1 'polypeptide(L)'
;MLIWLKNKGINIVISQTWRTREEQDALYAQGRTRSGNIVTNTRYPYSLHCWGVAFDIAVIVNNKANWSAKYYDIVGPLGESLGLEWGGRWKSFVDRPHFQLPGFTVSDLIKKYAHPESFKKSWKQSFEEEKNMAGFEGLATVVYEGKTLSAGILEGKTYVELRTLAELLGLKVIWDNNTKTVILSK
;
A
#
# COMPACT_ATOMS: atom_id res chain seq x y z
N MET A 1 -5.17 -13.44 -3.87
CA MET A 1 -5.95 -12.87 -2.75
C MET A 1 -7.20 -12.10 -3.23
N LEU A 2 -7.05 -10.97 -3.94
CA LEU A 2 -8.20 -10.14 -4.34
C LEU A 2 -9.21 -10.86 -5.26
N ILE A 3 -8.72 -11.69 -6.19
CA ILE A 3 -9.59 -12.52 -7.05
C ILE A 3 -10.39 -13.54 -6.23
N TRP A 4 -9.78 -14.13 -5.20
CA TRP A 4 -10.47 -15.09 -4.31
C TRP A 4 -11.57 -14.42 -3.47
N LEU A 5 -11.30 -13.23 -2.95
CA LEU A 5 -12.30 -12.44 -2.22
C LEU A 5 -13.47 -12.03 -3.12
N LYS A 6 -13.15 -11.58 -4.35
CA LYS A 6 -14.16 -11.23 -5.36
C LYS A 6 -15.06 -12.42 -5.70
N ASN A 7 -14.50 -13.62 -5.81
CA ASN A 7 -15.26 -14.85 -6.03
C ASN A 7 -16.18 -15.22 -4.85
N LYS A 8 -15.92 -14.70 -3.65
CA LYS A 8 -16.82 -14.80 -2.47
C LYS A 8 -17.82 -13.64 -2.37
N GLY A 9 -17.89 -12.77 -3.39
CA GLY A 9 -18.73 -11.57 -3.36
C GLY A 9 -18.23 -10.46 -2.43
N ILE A 10 -16.96 -10.54 -1.99
CA ILE A 10 -16.32 -9.56 -1.12
C ILE A 10 -15.39 -8.70 -1.97
N ASN A 11 -15.78 -7.44 -2.20
CA ASN A 11 -14.91 -6.45 -2.82
C ASN A 11 -14.26 -5.60 -1.74
N ILE A 12 -13.03 -5.13 -1.97
CA ILE A 12 -12.32 -4.24 -1.07
C ILE A 12 -11.92 -3.00 -1.85
N VAL A 13 -12.06 -1.84 -1.23
CA VAL A 13 -11.49 -0.58 -1.71
C VAL A 13 -10.62 0.03 -0.61
N ILE A 14 -9.56 0.74 -1.01
CA ILE A 14 -8.78 1.55 -0.07
C ILE A 14 -9.60 2.81 0.24
N SER A 15 -9.91 3.03 1.51
CA SER A 15 -10.75 4.16 1.95
C SER A 15 -9.94 5.33 2.48
N GLN A 16 -8.77 5.07 3.07
CA GLN A 16 -7.86 6.08 3.61
C GLN A 16 -6.42 5.62 3.41
N THR A 17 -5.52 6.57 3.18
CA THR A 17 -4.08 6.31 3.09
C THR A 17 -3.33 7.35 3.92
N TRP A 18 -2.54 8.20 3.28
CA TRP A 18 -1.83 9.28 3.92
C TRP A 18 -2.81 10.37 4.40
N ARG A 19 -2.55 10.95 5.58
CA ARG A 19 -3.29 12.08 6.13
C ARG A 19 -2.39 13.27 6.40
N THR A 20 -2.86 14.47 6.08
CA THR A 20 -2.21 15.72 6.49
C THR A 20 -2.43 15.99 7.99
N ARG A 21 -1.76 17.02 8.51
CA ARG A 21 -2.00 17.52 9.87
C ARG A 21 -3.44 17.97 10.05
N GLU A 22 -3.95 18.76 9.11
CA GLU A 22 -5.28 19.35 9.17
C GLU A 22 -6.35 18.24 9.17
N GLU A 23 -6.18 17.21 8.35
CA GLU A 23 -7.08 16.05 8.30
C GLU A 23 -7.05 15.27 9.62
N GLN A 24 -5.87 15.00 10.18
CA GLN A 24 -5.77 14.28 11.46
C GLN A 24 -6.35 15.08 12.62
N ASP A 25 -6.07 16.38 12.68
CA ASP A 25 -6.59 17.26 13.73
C ASP A 25 -8.12 17.40 13.62
N ALA A 26 -8.67 17.43 12.40
CA ALA A 26 -10.11 17.42 12.16
C ALA A 26 -10.79 16.10 12.62
N LEU A 27 -10.17 14.95 12.35
CA LEU A 27 -10.67 13.65 12.83
C LEU A 27 -10.58 13.55 14.35
N TYR A 28 -9.51 14.08 14.97
CA TYR A 28 -9.38 14.11 16.43
C TYR A 28 -10.44 15.00 17.08
N ALA A 29 -10.81 16.12 16.43
CA ALA A 29 -11.87 17.01 16.90
C ALA A 29 -13.27 16.37 16.89
N GLN A 30 -13.51 15.37 16.03
CA GLN A 30 -14.81 14.69 15.92
C GLN A 30 -15.15 13.94 17.22
N GLY A 31 -16.37 14.18 17.73
CA GLY A 31 -16.83 13.65 19.02
C GLY A 31 -16.19 14.30 20.25
N ARG A 32 -15.39 15.36 20.05
CA ARG A 32 -14.74 16.13 21.13
C ARG A 32 -15.13 17.60 21.08
N THR A 33 -14.70 18.31 20.03
CA THR A 33 -14.98 19.72 19.80
C THR A 33 -15.88 19.94 18.57
N ARG A 34 -16.14 18.89 17.80
CA ARG A 34 -17.14 18.83 16.71
C ARG A 34 -18.07 17.65 16.94
N SER A 35 -19.29 17.73 16.42
CA SER A 35 -20.26 16.63 16.48
C SER A 35 -19.77 15.41 15.68
N GLY A 36 -20.28 14.23 16.04
CA GLY A 36 -19.94 12.95 15.40
C GLY A 36 -19.32 11.95 16.37
N ASN A 37 -19.06 10.74 15.89
CA ASN A 37 -18.44 9.68 16.69
C ASN A 37 -16.92 9.91 16.81
N ILE A 38 -16.31 9.50 17.92
CA ILE A 38 -14.85 9.47 18.03
C ILE A 38 -14.34 8.38 17.08
N VAL A 39 -13.58 8.79 16.06
CA VAL A 39 -13.00 7.90 15.03
C VAL A 39 -11.49 7.74 15.17
N THR A 40 -10.85 8.52 16.05
CA THR A 40 -9.42 8.39 16.37
C THR A 40 -9.13 8.85 17.79
N ASN A 41 -8.11 8.24 18.41
CA ASN A 41 -7.59 8.63 19.71
C ASN A 41 -6.26 9.40 19.62
N THR A 42 -5.69 9.56 18.44
CA THR A 42 -4.36 10.17 18.26
C THR A 42 -4.47 11.54 17.60
N ARG A 43 -3.64 12.49 18.05
CA ARG A 43 -3.43 13.78 17.39
C ARG A 43 -2.32 13.66 16.35
N TYR A 44 -2.15 14.64 15.47
CA TYR A 44 -0.92 14.72 14.68
C TYR A 44 0.32 14.89 15.61
N PRO A 45 1.49 14.27 15.30
CA PRO A 45 1.78 13.32 14.23
C PRO A 45 1.68 11.85 14.70
N TYR A 46 0.87 11.55 15.71
CA TYR A 46 0.82 10.23 16.38
C TYR A 46 -0.02 9.17 15.66
N SER A 47 -0.51 9.45 14.45
CA SER A 47 -1.16 8.47 13.58
C SER A 47 -0.16 7.98 12.53
N LEU A 48 -0.05 6.67 12.32
CA LEU A 48 0.81 6.10 11.27
C LEU A 48 0.34 6.46 9.85
N HIS A 49 -0.92 6.89 9.67
CA HIS A 49 -1.38 7.50 8.42
C HIS A 49 -0.65 8.80 8.10
N CYS A 50 -0.31 9.61 9.10
CA CYS A 50 0.45 10.84 8.89
C CYS A 50 1.84 10.55 8.32
N TRP A 51 2.42 9.41 8.74
CA TRP A 51 3.70 8.90 8.27
C TRP A 51 3.61 8.10 6.97
N GLY A 52 2.40 7.87 6.44
CA GLY A 52 2.18 7.18 5.16
C GLY A 52 2.60 5.71 5.14
N VAL A 53 2.63 5.07 6.31
CA VAL A 53 2.92 3.64 6.47
C VAL A 53 1.68 2.85 6.91
N ALA A 54 0.50 3.44 6.77
CA ALA A 54 -0.78 2.84 7.10
C ALA A 54 -1.86 3.20 6.08
N PHE A 55 -2.86 2.34 5.96
CA PHE A 55 -4.03 2.54 5.12
C PHE A 55 -5.24 1.82 5.72
N ASP A 56 -6.42 2.35 5.42
CA ASP A 56 -7.69 1.73 5.79
C ASP A 56 -8.38 1.16 4.55
N ILE A 57 -9.17 0.12 4.76
CA ILE A 57 -10.03 -0.46 3.73
C ILE A 57 -11.51 -0.33 4.07
N ALA A 58 -12.34 -0.24 3.03
CA ALA A 58 -13.77 -0.50 3.13
C ALA A 58 -14.10 -1.81 2.40
N VAL A 59 -14.86 -2.69 3.07
CA VAL A 59 -15.44 -3.85 2.40
C VAL A 59 -16.72 -3.41 1.68
N ILE A 60 -16.84 -3.78 0.41
CA ILE A 60 -17.99 -3.50 -0.44
C ILE A 60 -18.76 -4.80 -0.66
N VAL A 61 -20.02 -4.82 -0.23
CA VAL A 61 -20.97 -5.93 -0.42
C VAL A 61 -22.20 -5.36 -1.12
N ASN A 62 -22.64 -6.00 -2.21
CA ASN A 62 -23.76 -5.52 -3.03
C ASN A 62 -23.64 -4.02 -3.39
N ASN A 63 -22.43 -3.61 -3.80
CA ASN A 63 -22.08 -2.22 -4.19
C ASN A 63 -22.24 -1.16 -3.08
N LYS A 64 -22.30 -1.57 -1.80
CA LYS A 64 -22.35 -0.65 -0.66
C LYS A 64 -21.25 -0.96 0.34
N ALA A 65 -20.73 0.09 0.98
CA ALA A 65 -19.79 -0.06 2.08
C ALA A 65 -20.44 -0.83 3.23
N ASN A 66 -19.72 -1.81 3.75
CA ASN A 66 -20.16 -2.68 4.83
C ASN A 66 -19.09 -2.73 5.91
N TRP A 67 -19.44 -2.23 7.09
CA TRP A 67 -18.54 -2.11 8.24
C TRP A 67 -18.67 -3.29 9.23
N SER A 68 -19.34 -4.38 8.84
CA SER A 68 -19.56 -5.54 9.71
C SER A 68 -18.25 -6.30 9.97
N ALA A 69 -17.93 -6.50 11.25
CA ALA A 69 -16.74 -7.21 11.70
C ALA A 69 -16.50 -8.54 10.96
N LYS A 70 -17.55 -9.31 10.66
CA LYS A 70 -17.46 -10.62 9.99
C LYS A 70 -16.69 -10.60 8.67
N TYR A 71 -16.75 -9.50 7.91
CA TYR A 71 -16.03 -9.40 6.64
C TYR A 71 -14.58 -9.03 6.86
N TYR A 72 -14.31 -8.12 7.78
CA TYR A 72 -12.94 -7.74 8.13
C TYR A 72 -12.21 -8.88 8.83
N ASP A 73 -12.90 -9.73 9.59
CA ASP A 73 -12.32 -10.92 10.21
C ASP A 73 -11.92 -11.98 9.16
N ILE A 74 -12.44 -11.89 7.93
CA ILE A 74 -11.99 -12.68 6.77
C ILE A 74 -10.80 -12.00 6.07
N VAL A 75 -10.85 -10.68 5.91
CA VAL A 75 -9.86 -9.91 5.14
C VAL A 75 -8.57 -9.65 5.92
N GLY A 76 -8.68 -9.39 7.21
CA GLY A 76 -7.58 -9.14 8.16
C GLY A 76 -6.46 -10.16 8.05
N PRO A 77 -6.73 -11.46 8.27
CA PRO A 77 -5.73 -12.52 8.15
C PRO A 77 -5.07 -12.61 6.77
N LEU A 78 -5.76 -12.19 5.71
CA LEU A 78 -5.17 -12.16 4.37
C LEU A 78 -4.17 -11.02 4.25
N GLY A 79 -4.46 -9.83 4.80
CA GLY A 79 -3.48 -8.75 4.89
C GLY A 79 -2.27 -9.14 5.74
N GLU A 80 -2.50 -9.84 6.86
CA GLU A 80 -1.42 -10.42 7.68
C GLU A 80 -0.55 -11.40 6.87
N SER A 81 -1.16 -12.25 6.03
CA SER A 81 -0.42 -13.18 5.16
C SER A 81 0.44 -12.50 4.09
N LEU A 82 0.19 -11.22 3.81
CA LEU A 82 1.02 -10.39 2.92
C LEU A 82 2.12 -9.62 3.69
N GLY A 83 2.27 -9.88 4.99
CA GLY A 83 3.28 -9.23 5.83
C GLY A 83 2.84 -7.89 6.42
N LEU A 84 1.55 -7.56 6.43
CA LEU A 84 1.03 -6.35 7.08
C LEU A 84 0.66 -6.63 8.55
N GLU A 85 0.69 -5.59 9.37
CA GLU A 85 0.03 -5.61 10.67
C GLU A 85 -1.42 -5.16 10.52
N TRP A 86 -2.34 -5.87 11.17
CA TRP A 86 -3.78 -5.60 11.08
C TRP A 86 -4.35 -5.09 12.39
N GLY A 87 -5.06 -3.95 12.35
CA GLY A 87 -5.64 -3.29 13.52
C GLY A 87 -6.77 -4.08 14.21
N GLY A 88 -7.33 -5.09 13.53
CA GLY A 88 -8.25 -6.05 14.14
C GLY A 88 -7.64 -6.92 15.27
N ARG A 89 -6.30 -6.95 15.39
CA ARG A 89 -5.58 -7.64 16.48
C ARG A 89 -5.35 -6.79 17.72
N TRP A 90 -5.61 -5.48 17.66
CA TRP A 90 -5.33 -4.61 18.79
C TRP A 90 -6.21 -4.96 20.00
N LYS A 91 -5.66 -4.89 21.21
CA LYS A 91 -6.39 -5.23 22.45
C LYS A 91 -7.33 -4.12 22.90
N SER A 92 -7.03 -2.88 22.52
CA SER A 92 -7.81 -1.69 22.82
C SER A 92 -8.01 -0.91 21.52
N PHE A 93 -9.20 -0.31 21.36
CA PHE A 93 -9.55 0.44 20.14
C PHE A 93 -9.36 -0.41 18.87
N VAL A 94 -10.02 -1.57 18.83
CA VAL A 94 -9.93 -2.52 17.71
C VAL A 94 -10.32 -1.84 16.40
N ASP A 95 -9.36 -1.65 15.50
CA ASP A 95 -9.54 -0.93 14.24
C ASP A 95 -9.45 -1.91 13.06
N ARG A 96 -10.58 -2.55 12.75
CA ARG A 96 -10.66 -3.60 11.74
C ARG A 96 -10.37 -3.13 10.31
N PRO A 97 -10.75 -1.90 9.89
CA PRO A 97 -10.31 -1.34 8.61
C PRO A 97 -8.81 -1.14 8.45
N HIS A 98 -8.08 -0.95 9.55
CA HIS A 98 -6.70 -0.46 9.54
C HIS A 98 -5.66 -1.54 9.25
N PHE A 99 -4.74 -1.22 8.36
CA PHE A 99 -3.51 -1.98 8.11
C PHE A 99 -2.29 -1.05 8.14
N GLN A 100 -1.15 -1.57 8.56
CA GLN A 100 0.11 -0.85 8.57
C GLN A 100 1.30 -1.73 8.20
N LEU A 101 2.38 -1.10 7.75
CA LEU A 101 3.65 -1.78 7.55
C LEU A 101 4.26 -2.17 8.91
N PRO A 102 4.81 -3.39 9.03
CA PRO A 102 5.47 -3.82 10.25
C PRO A 102 6.78 -3.04 10.47
N GLY A 103 7.23 -2.99 11.73
CA GLY A 103 8.53 -2.40 12.08
C GLY A 103 8.54 -0.88 12.15
N PHE A 104 7.39 -0.22 11.98
CA PHE A 104 7.24 1.21 12.19
C PHE A 104 6.54 1.49 13.51
N THR A 105 7.19 2.28 14.37
CA THR A 105 6.52 2.91 15.52
C THR A 105 6.56 4.42 15.34
N VAL A 106 5.51 5.09 15.80
CA VAL A 106 5.45 6.57 15.81
C VAL A 106 6.63 7.14 16.61
N SER A 107 7.01 6.49 17.72
CA SER A 107 8.13 6.94 18.56
C SER A 107 9.45 6.93 17.79
N ASP A 108 9.75 5.85 17.07
CA ASP A 108 10.98 5.73 16.29
C ASP A 108 11.00 6.71 15.11
N LEU A 109 9.85 6.88 14.46
CA LEU A 109 9.67 7.83 13.36
C LEU A 109 9.89 9.28 13.83
N ILE A 110 9.30 9.68 14.95
CA ILE A 110 9.54 10.98 15.57
C ILE A 110 11.01 11.13 15.94
N LYS A 111 11.61 10.12 16.59
CA LYS A 111 13.02 10.18 17.00
C LYS A 111 13.97 10.35 15.82
N LYS A 112 13.70 9.68 14.70
CA LYS A 112 14.58 9.66 13.53
C LYS A 112 14.37 10.86 12.59
N TYR A 113 13.12 11.29 12.39
CA TYR A 113 12.77 12.25 11.35
C TYR A 113 12.15 13.56 11.88
N ALA A 114 11.80 13.60 13.18
CA ALA A 114 11.04 14.66 13.86
C ALA A 114 9.59 14.85 13.33
N HIS A 115 9.42 14.94 12.01
CA HIS A 115 8.17 15.24 11.33
C HIS A 115 7.88 14.27 10.17
N PRO A 116 6.62 13.92 9.92
CA PRO A 116 6.22 13.09 8.77
C PRO A 116 6.72 13.58 7.41
N GLU A 117 6.83 14.89 7.22
CA GLU A 117 7.30 15.52 5.99
C GLU A 117 8.79 15.21 5.74
N SER A 118 9.60 15.14 6.80
CA SER A 118 11.00 14.73 6.72
C SER A 118 11.12 13.26 6.32
N PHE A 119 10.26 12.40 6.87
CA PHE A 119 10.22 10.99 6.47
C PHE A 119 9.80 10.83 5.00
N LYS A 120 8.74 11.53 4.56
CA LYS A 120 8.27 11.51 3.17
C LYS A 120 9.35 11.98 2.17
N LYS A 121 10.18 12.96 2.55
CA LYS A 121 11.32 13.39 1.74
C LYS A 121 12.37 12.27 1.57
N SER A 122 12.60 11.47 2.60
CA SER A 122 13.57 10.35 2.54
C SER A 122 13.17 9.25 1.54
N TRP A 123 11.88 9.13 1.20
CA TRP A 123 11.42 8.16 0.20
C TRP A 123 11.94 8.45 -1.20
N LYS A 124 12.11 9.73 -1.56
CA LYS A 124 12.64 10.08 -2.89
C LYS A 124 14.08 9.64 -3.03
N GLN A 125 14.84 9.76 -1.95
CA GLN A 125 16.21 9.28 -1.88
C GLN A 125 16.25 7.74 -1.96
N SER A 126 15.32 7.03 -1.31
CA SER A 126 15.26 5.56 -1.42
C SER A 126 14.84 5.07 -2.81
N PHE A 127 14.00 5.79 -3.56
CA PHE A 127 13.72 5.45 -4.96
C PHE A 127 14.91 5.71 -5.89
N GLU A 128 15.75 6.70 -5.57
CA GLU A 128 17.01 6.96 -6.29
C GLU A 128 18.11 5.95 -5.90
N GLU A 129 18.11 5.45 -4.67
CA GLU A 129 19.04 4.43 -4.17
C GLU A 129 18.60 2.99 -4.52
N GLU A 130 17.30 2.65 -4.55
CA GLU A 130 16.78 1.37 -5.06
C GLU A 130 16.98 1.21 -6.57
N LYS A 131 17.09 2.33 -7.29
CA LYS A 131 17.59 2.33 -8.68
C LYS A 131 19.05 1.87 -8.80
N ASN A 132 19.79 1.83 -7.70
CA ASN A 132 21.11 1.20 -7.56
C ASN A 132 20.98 -0.20 -6.91
N MET A 133 20.00 -1.02 -7.30
CA MET A 133 19.99 -2.44 -6.95
C MET A 133 21.29 -3.10 -7.44
N ALA A 134 21.92 -3.88 -6.56
CA ALA A 134 23.17 -4.59 -6.85
C ALA A 134 23.10 -5.36 -8.18
N GLY A 135 23.94 -4.94 -9.13
CA GLY A 135 24.05 -5.51 -10.48
C GLY A 135 23.70 -4.53 -11.60
N PHE A 136 22.78 -3.58 -11.39
CA PHE A 136 22.40 -2.64 -12.44
C PHE A 136 23.38 -1.46 -12.56
N GLU A 137 23.89 -1.25 -13.77
CA GLU A 137 24.90 -0.25 -14.16
C GLU A 137 24.30 1.16 -14.35
N GLY A 138 22.96 1.26 -14.47
CA GLY A 138 22.28 2.54 -14.62
C GLY A 138 20.86 2.44 -15.15
N LEU A 139 20.24 3.61 -15.36
CA LEU A 139 18.90 3.72 -15.94
C LEU A 139 18.95 3.66 -17.47
N ALA A 140 17.93 3.04 -18.04
CA ALA A 140 17.65 3.05 -19.46
C ALA A 140 16.17 3.39 -19.72
N THR A 141 15.88 3.66 -20.97
CA THR A 141 14.53 3.95 -21.45
C THR A 141 14.26 3.06 -22.65
N VAL A 142 13.13 2.35 -22.64
CA VAL A 142 12.63 1.62 -23.81
C VAL A 142 11.47 2.40 -24.39
N VAL A 143 11.46 2.61 -25.71
CA VAL A 143 10.38 3.29 -26.43
C VAL A 143 9.70 2.28 -27.35
N TYR A 144 8.38 2.12 -27.19
CA TYR A 144 7.56 1.26 -28.04
C TYR A 144 6.31 2.03 -28.48
N GLU A 145 6.13 2.21 -29.80
CA GLU A 145 5.00 2.95 -30.38
C GLU A 145 4.77 4.34 -29.75
N GLY A 146 5.86 5.07 -29.47
CA GLY A 146 5.81 6.40 -28.84
C GLY A 146 5.54 6.39 -27.33
N LYS A 147 5.38 5.21 -26.71
CA LYS A 147 5.27 5.07 -25.26
C LYS A 147 6.64 4.79 -24.64
N THR A 148 6.91 5.45 -23.54
CA THR A 148 8.17 5.37 -22.81
C THR A 148 8.04 4.44 -21.62
N LEU A 149 8.93 3.45 -21.53
CA LEU A 149 9.03 2.50 -20.43
C LEU A 149 10.32 2.72 -19.65
N SER A 150 10.23 2.60 -18.33
CA SER A 150 11.42 2.58 -17.46
C SER A 150 12.14 1.25 -17.63
N ALA A 151 13.46 1.32 -17.79
CA ALA A 151 14.34 0.17 -17.91
C ALA A 151 15.62 0.38 -17.11
N GLY A 152 16.37 -0.70 -16.87
CA GLY A 152 17.69 -0.67 -16.27
C GLY A 152 18.75 -1.29 -17.19
N ILE A 153 20.01 -0.93 -17.00
CA ILE A 153 21.15 -1.57 -17.66
C ILE A 153 21.81 -2.54 -16.68
N LEU A 154 22.03 -3.78 -17.07
CA LEU A 154 22.77 -4.79 -16.29
C LEU A 154 23.68 -5.55 -17.26
N GLU A 155 24.99 -5.55 -17.00
CA GLU A 155 26.01 -6.14 -17.88
C GLU A 155 25.92 -5.63 -19.34
N GLY A 156 25.74 -4.31 -19.52
CA GLY A 156 25.56 -3.69 -20.84
C GLY A 156 24.25 -4.05 -21.58
N LYS A 157 23.33 -4.77 -20.94
CA LYS A 157 22.02 -5.16 -21.52
C LYS A 157 20.89 -4.38 -20.88
N THR A 158 19.90 -4.00 -21.69
CA THR A 158 18.68 -3.33 -21.20
C THR A 158 17.66 -4.35 -20.69
N TYR A 159 17.17 -4.15 -19.47
CA TYR A 159 16.09 -4.91 -18.87
C TYR A 159 14.90 -4.01 -18.63
N VAL A 160 13.72 -4.48 -19.02
CA VAL A 160 12.44 -3.80 -18.86
C VAL A 160 11.48 -4.75 -18.15
N GLU A 161 10.55 -4.20 -17.38
CA GLU A 161 9.53 -5.00 -16.72
C GLU A 161 8.71 -5.78 -17.76
N LEU A 162 8.81 -7.10 -17.72
CA LEU A 162 8.17 -8.02 -18.67
C LEU A 162 6.66 -7.79 -18.76
N ARG A 163 6.00 -7.56 -17.62
CA ARG A 163 4.55 -7.36 -17.56
C ARG A 163 4.11 -6.10 -18.30
N THR A 164 4.78 -4.99 -18.01
CA THR A 164 4.52 -3.70 -18.66
C THR A 164 4.73 -3.79 -20.18
N LEU A 165 5.80 -4.43 -20.64
CA LEU A 165 6.02 -4.63 -22.08
C LEU A 165 4.98 -5.56 -22.70
N ALA A 166 4.65 -6.69 -22.05
CA ALA A 166 3.67 -7.64 -22.55
C ALA A 166 2.28 -7.02 -22.71
N GLU A 167 1.85 -6.20 -21.76
CA GLU A 167 0.58 -5.46 -21.84
C GLU A 167 0.55 -4.48 -23.01
N LEU A 168 1.67 -3.78 -23.29
CA LEU A 168 1.78 -2.93 -24.49
C LEU A 168 1.67 -3.73 -25.79
N LEU A 169 2.18 -4.95 -25.80
CA LEU A 169 2.09 -5.88 -26.93
C LEU A 169 0.72 -6.57 -27.03
N GLY A 170 -0.23 -6.26 -26.12
CA GLY A 170 -1.54 -6.89 -26.07
C GLY A 170 -1.50 -8.36 -25.63
N LEU A 171 -0.43 -8.78 -24.93
CA LEU A 171 -0.23 -10.14 -24.46
C LEU A 171 -0.74 -10.31 -23.02
N LYS A 172 -1.28 -11.49 -22.74
CA LYS A 172 -1.58 -11.94 -21.37
C LYS A 172 -0.32 -12.50 -20.74
N VAL A 173 -0.13 -12.20 -19.46
CA VAL A 173 1.00 -12.68 -18.65
C VAL A 173 0.48 -13.60 -17.55
N ILE A 174 0.78 -14.89 -17.67
CA ILE A 174 0.38 -15.92 -16.71
C ILE A 174 1.62 -16.35 -15.91
N TRP A 175 1.51 -16.42 -14.58
CA TRP A 175 2.53 -16.97 -13.71
C TRP A 175 2.17 -18.38 -13.29
N ASP A 176 3.04 -19.34 -13.58
CA ASP A 176 2.98 -20.69 -13.02
C ASP A 176 3.91 -20.78 -11.81
N ASN A 177 3.31 -20.85 -10.62
CA ASN A 177 4.05 -20.88 -9.37
C ASN A 177 4.77 -22.21 -9.10
N ASN A 178 4.34 -23.31 -9.74
CA ASN A 178 4.94 -24.63 -9.53
C ASN A 178 6.24 -24.75 -10.32
N THR A 179 6.23 -24.29 -11.57
CA THR A 179 7.40 -24.34 -12.45
C THR A 179 8.26 -23.07 -12.41
N LYS A 180 7.78 -22.02 -11.72
CA LYS A 180 8.41 -20.69 -11.70
C LYS A 180 8.52 -20.08 -13.10
N THR A 181 7.51 -20.30 -13.93
CA THR A 181 7.50 -19.89 -15.33
C THR A 181 6.53 -18.73 -15.56
N VAL A 182 6.96 -17.77 -16.38
CA VAL A 182 6.06 -16.77 -16.96
C VAL A 182 5.66 -17.21 -18.37
N ILE A 183 4.36 -17.29 -18.64
CA ILE A 183 3.80 -17.66 -19.93
C ILE A 183 3.16 -16.43 -20.56
N LEU A 184 3.53 -16.12 -21.80
CA LEU A 184 2.92 -15.08 -22.61
C LEU A 184 1.98 -15.70 -23.64
N SER A 185 0.76 -15.17 -23.75
CA SER A 185 -0.19 -15.60 -24.78
C SER A 185 -0.89 -14.40 -25.41
N LYS A 186 -1.42 -14.58 -26.63
CA LYS A 186 -2.45 -13.69 -27.16
C LYS A 186 -3.79 -13.89 -26.44
#